data_AF-J7J4G4-F1
#
_entry.id   AF-J7J4G4-F1
#
_cell.length_a   1.000
_cell.length_b   1.000
_cell.length_c   1.000
_cell.angle_alpha   90.00
_cell.angle_beta   90.00
_cell.angle_gamma   90.00
#
_symmetry.space_group_name_H-M   'P 1'
#
loop_
_entity.id
_entity.type
_entity.pdbx_description
1 polymer ?
#
loop_
_entity_poly.entity_id
_entity_poly.type
_entity_poly.pdbx_seq_one_letter_code
_entity_poly.pdbx_strand_id
1 'polypeptide(L)'
;MERKGNNMSESWTELDKIDVIRERMGIGYEEARTALNLAQGDLLKALDDLERVRNGLGPDWHFEECGKGILDSLKSTVSRINHSTISLKRHDNTIISLSAPLGLALAYTIWRKPSLRLLTLVGAVGAALNHFELEVASKAEYPYDGEAGEF
;
A
#
# COMPACT_ATOMS: atom_id res chain seq x y z
N MET A 1 51.12 -27.17 -7.92
CA MET A 1 49.68 -27.08 -8.23
C MET A 1 48.93 -27.15 -6.91
N GLU A 2 48.64 -26.00 -6.29
CA GLU A 2 47.81 -25.96 -5.08
C GLU A 2 46.53 -25.20 -5.43
N ARG A 3 45.42 -25.95 -5.40
CA ARG A 3 44.06 -25.42 -5.50
C ARG A 3 43.46 -25.38 -4.10
N LYS A 4 42.87 -24.23 -3.82
CA LYS A 4 41.65 -24.00 -3.03
C LYS A 4 41.74 -24.16 -1.51
N GLY A 5 41.44 -23.02 -0.89
CA GLY A 5 40.66 -22.92 0.33
C GLY A 5 40.36 -21.46 0.64
N ASN A 6 39.73 -20.72 -0.28
CA ASN A 6 39.27 -19.36 0.03
C ASN A 6 38.01 -19.49 0.88
N ASN A 7 38.21 -19.58 2.19
CA ASN A 7 37.20 -19.47 3.23
C ASN A 7 36.74 -18.01 3.32
N MET A 8 35.91 -17.62 2.35
CA MET A 8 35.08 -16.43 2.44
C MET A 8 33.88 -16.79 3.31
N SER A 9 33.85 -16.33 4.55
CA SER A 9 32.60 -16.30 5.32
C SER A 9 31.64 -15.36 4.58
N GLU A 10 30.79 -15.91 3.72
CA GLU A 10 29.72 -15.15 3.08
C GLU A 10 28.85 -14.57 4.19
N SER A 11 28.91 -13.25 4.38
CA SER A 11 27.98 -12.56 5.25
C SER A 11 26.65 -12.47 4.51
N TRP A 12 25.66 -13.24 4.96
CA TRP A 12 24.34 -13.24 4.35
C TRP A 12 23.69 -11.86 4.52
N THR A 13 23.20 -11.29 3.42
CA THR A 13 22.39 -10.07 3.50
C THR A 13 21.02 -10.39 4.08
N GLU A 14 20.30 -9.36 4.57
CA GLU A 14 18.93 -9.54 5.04
C GLU A 14 18.02 -10.06 3.91
N LEU A 15 18.26 -9.63 2.67
CA LEU A 15 17.50 -10.09 1.51
C LEU A 15 17.73 -11.58 1.25
N ASP A 16 18.98 -12.05 1.30
CA ASP A 16 19.31 -13.48 1.13
C ASP A 16 18.61 -14.34 2.20
N LYS A 17 18.60 -13.87 3.45
CA LYS A 17 17.90 -14.55 4.54
C LYS A 17 16.39 -14.60 4.31
N ILE A 18 15.79 -13.49 3.86
CA ILE A 18 14.36 -13.42 3.53
C ILE A 18 14.02 -14.40 2.40
N ASP A 19 14.82 -14.44 1.34
CA ASP A 19 14.58 -15.32 0.21
C ASP A 19 14.68 -16.80 0.62
N VAL A 20 15.63 -17.16 1.48
CA VAL A 20 15.71 -18.53 2.02
C VAL A 20 14.48 -18.89 2.84
N ILE A 21 13.95 -17.99 3.67
CA ILE A 21 12.72 -18.24 4.44
C ILE A 21 11.54 -18.46 3.48
N ARG A 22 11.41 -17.63 2.44
CA ARG A 22 10.33 -17.76 1.43
C ARG A 22 10.39 -19.09 0.69
N GLU A 23 11.58 -19.49 0.24
CA GLU A 23 11.77 -20.73 -0.51
C GLU A 23 11.48 -21.97 0.34
N ARG A 24 11.88 -21.96 1.63
CA ARG A 24 11.72 -23.11 2.54
C ARG A 24 10.30 -23.24 3.08
N MET A 25 9.63 -22.12 3.32
CA MET A 25 8.33 -22.09 3.99
C MET A 25 7.16 -21.85 3.02
N GLY A 26 7.43 -21.45 1.78
CA GLY A 26 6.40 -21.19 0.76
C GLY A 26 5.57 -19.95 1.04
N ILE A 27 6.12 -18.97 1.78
CA ILE A 27 5.41 -17.77 2.24
C ILE A 27 5.80 -16.51 1.44
N GLY A 28 4.99 -15.45 1.58
CA GLY A 28 5.22 -14.17 0.93
C GLY A 28 6.44 -13.42 1.48
N TYR A 29 6.91 -12.42 0.73
CA TYR A 29 8.07 -11.60 1.11
C TYR A 29 7.84 -10.84 2.43
N GLU A 30 6.66 -10.25 2.62
CA GLU A 30 6.31 -9.53 3.85
C GLU A 30 6.27 -10.45 5.08
N GLU A 31 5.74 -11.68 4.93
CA GLU A 31 5.69 -12.66 6.00
C GLU A 31 7.09 -13.14 6.39
N ALA A 32 7.93 -13.43 5.40
CA ALA A 32 9.33 -13.80 5.62
C ALA A 32 10.15 -12.67 6.27
N ARG A 33 9.95 -11.42 5.84
CA ARG A 33 10.56 -10.24 6.45
C ARG A 33 10.11 -10.07 7.91
N THR A 34 8.84 -10.28 8.19
CA THR A 34 8.27 -10.17 9.54
C THR A 34 8.85 -11.25 10.45
N ALA A 35 8.92 -12.50 9.99
CA ALA A 35 9.53 -13.60 10.74
C ALA A 35 11.02 -13.33 11.05
N LEU A 36 11.77 -12.82 10.07
CA LEU A 36 13.18 -12.47 10.28
C LEU A 36 13.36 -11.31 11.28
N ASN A 37 12.49 -10.30 11.25
CA ASN A 37 12.49 -9.20 12.21
C ASN A 37 12.16 -9.66 13.64
N LEU A 38 11.17 -10.53 13.81
CA LEU A 38 10.81 -11.10 15.12
C LEU A 38 11.94 -11.98 15.68
N ALA A 39 12.68 -12.65 14.80
CA ALA A 39 13.89 -13.38 15.12
C ALA A 39 15.13 -12.47 15.28
N GLN A 40 14.98 -11.14 15.22
CA GLN A 40 16.07 -10.16 15.37
C GLN A 40 17.21 -10.40 14.36
N GLY A 41 16.88 -10.80 13.14
CA GLY A 41 17.85 -11.06 12.08
C GLY A 41 18.50 -12.45 12.12
N ASP A 42 18.10 -13.32 13.04
CA ASP A 42 18.51 -14.72 13.10
C ASP A 42 17.64 -15.60 12.19
N LEU A 43 18.25 -16.14 11.14
CA LEU A 43 17.60 -16.98 10.14
C LEU A 43 17.12 -18.32 10.72
N LEU A 44 17.92 -18.96 11.56
CA LEU A 44 17.58 -20.27 12.12
C LEU A 44 16.44 -20.14 13.11
N LYS A 45 16.48 -19.11 13.95
CA LYS A 45 15.38 -18.83 14.88
C LYS A 45 14.08 -18.49 14.13
N ALA A 46 14.14 -17.72 13.05
CA ALA A 46 12.96 -17.43 12.23
C ALA A 46 12.32 -18.69 11.63
N LEU A 47 13.14 -19.63 11.16
CA LEU A 47 12.68 -20.92 10.62
C LEU A 47 12.10 -21.82 11.72
N ASP A 48 12.76 -21.95 12.88
CA ASP A 48 12.28 -22.75 14.02
C ASP A 48 10.95 -22.20 14.56
N ASP A 49 10.84 -20.87 14.71
CA ASP A 49 9.61 -20.22 15.17
C ASP A 49 8.45 -20.47 14.18
N LEU A 50 8.68 -20.32 12.86
CA LEU A 50 7.67 -20.62 11.83
C LEU A 50 7.29 -22.11 11.80
N GLU A 51 8.23 -23.01 12.01
CA GLU A 51 7.97 -24.45 12.04
C GLU A 51 7.15 -24.86 13.28
N ARG A 52 7.45 -24.30 14.46
CA ARG A 52 6.64 -24.50 15.67
C ARG A 52 5.20 -24.02 15.49
N VAL A 53 5.00 -22.87 14.86
CA VAL A 53 3.67 -22.33 14.54
C VAL A 53 2.93 -23.27 13.59
N ARG A 54 3.58 -23.71 12.50
CA ARG A 54 2.98 -24.65 11.54
C ARG A 54 2.61 -26.00 12.17
N ASN A 55 3.39 -26.45 13.15
CA ASN A 55 3.15 -27.71 13.88
C ASN A 55 2.16 -27.57 15.05
N GLY A 56 1.59 -26.38 15.30
CA GLY A 56 0.66 -26.12 16.39
C GLY A 56 1.29 -26.20 17.80
N LEU A 57 2.63 -26.12 17.88
CA LEU A 57 3.41 -26.20 19.12
C LEU A 57 3.88 -24.82 19.61
N GLY A 58 3.65 -23.77 18.82
CA GLY A 58 3.95 -22.39 19.18
C GLY A 58 2.75 -21.66 19.82
N PRO A 59 2.97 -20.54 20.52
CA PRO A 59 1.90 -19.59 20.81
C PRO A 59 1.16 -19.25 19.51
N ASP A 60 -0.17 -19.11 19.58
CA ASP A 60 -1.05 -18.83 18.45
C ASP A 60 -0.60 -17.56 17.70
N TRP A 61 0.27 -17.74 16.71
CA TRP A 61 0.75 -16.67 15.85
C TRP A 61 -0.08 -16.76 14.58
N HIS A 62 -1.13 -15.94 14.51
CA HIS A 62 -1.93 -15.71 13.31
C HIS A 62 -1.09 -15.09 12.18
N PHE A 63 -0.21 -15.86 11.55
CA PHE A 63 0.41 -15.49 10.28
C PHE A 63 -0.59 -15.69 9.12
N GLU A 64 -1.40 -16.75 9.18
CA GLU A 64 -2.34 -17.12 8.11
C GLU A 64 -3.51 -16.13 7.95
N GLU A 65 -3.93 -15.47 9.03
CA GLU A 65 -4.97 -14.43 9.00
C GLU A 65 -4.42 -13.03 8.69
N CYS A 66 -3.19 -12.73 9.08
CA CYS A 66 -2.63 -11.39 8.97
C CYS A 66 -2.25 -11.04 7.52
N GLY A 67 -1.72 -12.00 6.76
CA GLY A 67 -1.40 -11.80 5.34
C GLY A 67 -2.65 -11.73 4.45
N LYS A 68 -3.53 -12.74 4.55
CA LYS A 68 -4.75 -12.83 3.71
C LYS A 68 -5.80 -11.79 4.07
N GLY A 69 -6.09 -11.60 5.37
CA GLY A 69 -7.11 -10.66 5.81
C GLY A 69 -6.79 -9.21 5.47
N ILE A 70 -5.52 -8.80 5.58
CA ILE A 70 -5.09 -7.45 5.21
C ILE A 70 -5.10 -7.28 3.69
N LEU A 71 -4.63 -8.27 2.92
CA LEU A 71 -4.67 -8.21 1.45
C LEU A 71 -6.11 -8.19 0.91
N ASP A 72 -7.03 -8.99 1.44
CA ASP A 72 -8.44 -8.99 1.05
C ASP A 72 -9.16 -7.71 1.48
N SER A 73 -8.83 -7.17 2.66
CA SER A 73 -9.34 -5.86 3.12
C SER A 73 -8.80 -4.71 2.28
N LEU A 74 -7.53 -4.76 1.86
CA LEU A 74 -6.93 -3.79 0.95
C LEU A 74 -7.54 -3.90 -0.44
N LYS A 75 -7.72 -5.12 -0.97
CA LYS A 75 -8.29 -5.35 -2.29
C LYS A 75 -9.72 -4.85 -2.40
N SER A 76 -10.54 -5.10 -1.36
CA SER A 76 -11.90 -4.55 -1.27
C SER A 76 -11.92 -3.03 -1.11
N THR A 77 -11.00 -2.45 -0.34
CA THR A 77 -10.87 -1.00 -0.16
C THR A 77 -10.40 -0.28 -1.43
N VAL A 78 -9.41 -0.83 -2.13
CA VAL A 78 -8.92 -0.30 -3.42
C VAL A 78 -10.01 -0.31 -4.49
N SER A 79 -10.82 -1.38 -4.54
CA SER A 79 -11.95 -1.46 -5.47
C SER A 79 -12.99 -0.36 -5.22
N ARG A 80 -13.24 0.01 -3.94
CA ARG A 80 -14.14 1.12 -3.58
C ARG A 80 -13.57 2.50 -3.92
N ILE A 81 -12.25 2.67 -3.89
CA ILE A 81 -11.59 3.95 -4.20
C ILE A 81 -11.68 4.30 -5.69
N ASN A 82 -11.80 3.30 -6.57
CA ASN A 82 -11.83 3.51 -8.03
C ASN A 82 -12.93 4.46 -8.52
N HIS A 83 -14.03 4.61 -7.77
CA HIS A 83 -15.19 5.41 -8.15
C HIS A 83 -15.36 6.70 -7.32
N SER A 84 -14.42 7.01 -6.43
CA SER A 84 -14.49 8.24 -5.64
C SER A 84 -14.04 9.44 -6.47
N THR A 85 -14.76 10.56 -6.39
CA THR A 85 -14.45 11.79 -7.11
C THR A 85 -14.32 12.95 -6.12
N ILE A 86 -13.39 13.84 -6.40
CA ILE A 86 -13.07 15.04 -5.64
C ILE A 86 -13.38 16.22 -6.57
N SER A 87 -14.27 17.10 -6.14
CA SER A 87 -14.66 18.27 -6.92
C SER A 87 -14.24 19.54 -6.18
N LEU A 88 -13.60 20.44 -6.91
CA LEU A 88 -13.20 21.75 -6.43
C LEU A 88 -14.19 22.79 -6.94
N LYS A 89 -14.91 23.42 -6.02
CA LYS A 89 -15.87 24.48 -6.33
C LYS A 89 -15.28 25.85 -5.99
N ARG A 90 -15.73 26.85 -6.73
CA ARG A 90 -15.55 28.26 -6.38
C ARG A 90 -16.90 28.93 -6.52
N HIS A 91 -17.43 29.48 -5.42
CA HIS A 91 -18.84 29.86 -5.33
C HIS A 91 -19.73 28.67 -5.74
N ASP A 92 -20.60 28.83 -6.75
CA ASP A 92 -21.55 27.82 -7.20
C ASP A 92 -21.08 26.96 -8.39
N ASN A 93 -19.86 27.18 -8.90
CA ASN A 93 -19.39 26.47 -10.09
C ASN A 93 -18.26 25.48 -9.75
N THR A 94 -18.38 24.26 -10.27
CA THR A 94 -17.32 23.25 -10.18
C THR A 94 -16.24 23.61 -11.19
N ILE A 95 -15.07 24.03 -10.71
CA ILE A 95 -13.96 24.44 -11.58
C ILE A 95 -13.15 23.22 -12.00
N ILE A 96 -12.98 22.23 -11.12
CA ILE A 96 -12.18 21.04 -11.40
C ILE A 96 -12.83 19.82 -10.75
N SER A 97 -13.03 18.73 -11.49
CA SER A 97 -13.39 17.43 -10.95
C SER A 97 -12.29 16.40 -11.24
N LEU A 98 -11.81 15.72 -10.20
CA LEU A 98 -10.71 14.75 -10.28
C LEU A 98 -11.14 13.46 -9.59
N SER A 99 -10.83 12.30 -10.17
CA SER A 99 -11.05 11.04 -9.47
C SER A 99 -10.02 10.84 -8.35
N ALA A 100 -10.38 10.13 -7.29
CA ALA A 100 -9.51 9.81 -6.18
C ALA A 100 -8.23 9.05 -6.60
N PRO A 101 -8.28 8.08 -7.55
CA PRO A 101 -7.07 7.46 -8.07
C PRO A 101 -6.13 8.46 -8.75
N LEU A 102 -6.68 9.44 -9.46
CA LEU A 102 -5.91 10.50 -10.10
C LEU A 102 -5.25 11.41 -9.04
N GLY A 103 -5.97 11.78 -7.99
CA GLY A 103 -5.42 12.54 -6.85
C GLY A 103 -4.25 11.81 -6.17
N LEU A 104 -4.38 10.50 -5.96
CA LEU A 104 -3.32 9.67 -5.38
C LEU A 104 -2.09 9.58 -6.30
N ALA A 105 -2.31 9.40 -7.61
CA ALA A 105 -1.23 9.40 -8.59
C ALA A 105 -0.47 10.73 -8.59
N LEU A 106 -1.18 11.87 -8.55
CA LEU A 106 -0.57 13.19 -8.45
C LEU A 106 0.27 13.32 -7.16
N ALA A 107 -0.28 12.95 -6.01
CA ALA A 107 0.44 12.96 -4.74
C ALA A 107 1.73 12.13 -4.80
N TYR A 108 1.67 10.94 -5.38
CA TYR A 108 2.85 10.08 -5.58
C TYR A 108 3.90 10.73 -6.48
N THR A 109 3.50 11.39 -7.56
CA THR A 109 4.44 12.08 -8.47
C THR A 109 5.15 13.26 -7.79
N ILE A 110 4.43 14.03 -6.97
CA ILE A 110 4.97 15.14 -6.17
C ILE A 110 5.96 14.62 -5.13
N TRP A 111 5.63 13.48 -4.50
CA TRP A 111 6.51 12.84 -3.54
C TRP A 111 7.82 12.40 -4.19
N ARG A 112 7.75 11.74 -5.36
CA ARG A 112 8.90 11.23 -6.12
C ARG A 112 9.77 12.33 -6.73
N LYS A 113 9.19 13.47 -7.12
CA LYS A 113 9.91 14.57 -7.79
C LYS A 113 9.91 15.84 -6.91
N PRO A 114 11.00 16.11 -6.18
CA PRO A 114 11.10 17.28 -5.28
C PRO A 114 10.84 18.62 -5.98
N SER A 115 11.22 18.74 -7.25
CA SER A 115 11.02 19.96 -8.06
C SER A 115 9.56 20.39 -8.20
N LEU A 116 8.60 19.45 -8.07
CA LEU A 116 7.17 19.75 -8.17
C LEU A 116 6.57 20.24 -6.84
N ARG A 117 7.27 20.11 -5.72
CA ARG A 117 6.78 20.51 -4.39
C ARG A 117 6.58 22.03 -4.26
N LEU A 118 7.40 22.81 -4.97
CA LEU A 118 7.24 24.26 -4.97
C LEU A 118 5.94 24.68 -5.67
N LEU A 119 5.62 24.05 -6.81
CA LEU A 119 4.38 24.28 -7.53
C LEU A 119 3.16 23.99 -6.64
N THR A 120 3.23 22.90 -5.86
CA THR A 120 2.13 22.53 -4.96
C THR A 120 1.95 23.52 -3.82
N LEU A 121 3.05 24.05 -3.26
CA LEU A 121 2.98 25.05 -2.20
C LEU A 121 2.35 26.35 -2.71
N VAL A 122 2.81 26.84 -3.87
CA VAL A 122 2.26 28.05 -4.49
C VAL A 122 0.79 27.85 -4.84
N GLY A 123 0.44 26.70 -5.41
CA GLY A 123 -0.95 26.35 -5.72
C GLY A 123 -1.85 26.31 -4.49
N ALA A 124 -1.37 25.72 -3.38
CA ALA A 124 -2.13 25.63 -2.12
C ALA A 124 -2.39 27.01 -1.51
N VAL A 125 -1.37 27.88 -1.48
CA VAL A 125 -1.52 29.27 -1.01
C VAL A 125 -2.51 30.03 -1.90
N GLY A 126 -2.37 29.91 -3.23
CA GLY A 126 -3.30 30.51 -4.18
C GLY A 126 -4.73 30.03 -3.98
N ALA A 127 -4.94 28.74 -3.70
CA ALA A 127 -6.26 28.17 -3.44
C ALA A 127 -6.87 28.72 -2.14
N ALA A 128 -6.10 28.80 -1.06
CA ALA A 128 -6.57 29.31 0.23
C ALA A 128 -7.01 30.78 0.14
N LEU A 129 -6.23 31.62 -0.55
CA LEU A 129 -6.54 33.04 -0.73
C LEU A 129 -7.78 33.30 -1.60
N ASN A 130 -8.14 32.34 -2.45
CA ASN A 130 -9.24 32.46 -3.40
C ASN A 130 -10.52 31.75 -2.94
N HIS A 131 -10.58 31.30 -1.68
CA HIS A 131 -11.73 30.60 -1.10
C HIS A 131 -12.25 29.45 -1.98
N PHE A 132 -11.33 28.62 -2.47
CA PHE A 132 -11.73 27.37 -3.13
C PHE A 132 -12.25 26.39 -2.08
N GLU A 133 -13.45 25.88 -2.28
CA GLU A 133 -14.06 24.87 -1.40
C GLU A 133 -13.83 23.48 -2.00
N LEU A 134 -13.43 22.56 -1.14
CA LEU A 134 -13.20 21.16 -1.50
C LEU A 134 -14.41 20.34 -1.11
N GLU A 135 -15.12 19.79 -2.09
CA GLU A 135 -16.19 18.84 -1.85
C GLU A 135 -15.75 17.44 -2.30
N VAL A 136 -15.90 16.47 -1.41
CA VAL A 136 -15.68 15.06 -1.74
C VAL A 136 -17.03 14.47 -2.12
N ALA A 137 -17.29 14.40 -3.42
CA ALA A 137 -18.46 13.75 -3.96
C ALA A 137 -18.12 12.28 -4.29
N SER A 138 -18.45 11.35 -3.38
CA SER A 138 -18.48 9.94 -3.77
C SER A 138 -19.60 9.77 -4.79
N LYS A 139 -19.27 9.55 -6.06
CA LYS A 139 -20.26 9.25 -7.10
C LYS A 139 -20.93 7.92 -6.77
N ALA A 140 -22.03 7.97 -6.02
CA ALA A 140 -23.15 7.09 -6.30
C ALA A 140 -23.74 7.63 -7.60
N GLU A 141 -23.58 6.84 -8.66
CA GLU A 141 -24.17 7.06 -9.98
C GLU A 141 -25.67 7.40 -9.86
N TYR A 142 -26.11 8.55 -10.38
CA TYR A 142 -27.49 8.76 -10.85
C TYR A 142 -27.37 9.44 -12.22
N PRO A 143 -28.11 8.99 -13.26
CA PRO A 143 -29.50 9.44 -13.40
C PRO A 143 -30.46 8.44 -14.06
N TYR A 144 -31.74 8.48 -13.68
CA TYR A 144 -32.84 8.23 -14.63
C TYR A 144 -33.91 9.30 -14.43
N ASP A 145 -34.03 10.10 -15.46
CA ASP A 145 -35.09 11.01 -15.84
C ASP A 145 -36.35 10.22 -16.22
N GLY A 146 -37.18 9.92 -15.22
CA GLY A 146 -38.55 9.50 -15.46
C GLY A 146 -39.43 10.72 -15.73
N GLU A 147 -39.42 11.21 -16.97
CA GLU A 147 -40.54 12.00 -17.52
C GLU A 147 -41.79 11.10 -17.52
N ALA A 148 -42.46 11.00 -16.37
CA ALA A 148 -43.83 10.56 -16.28
C ALA A 148 -44.69 11.81 -16.22
N GLY A 149 -45.02 12.34 -17.41
CA GLY A 149 -46.14 13.24 -17.55
C GLY A 149 -47.38 12.57 -16.99
N GLU A 150 -47.98 13.22 -15.99
CA GLU A 150 -49.39 13.03 -15.67
C GLU A 150 -50.25 13.43 -16.88
N PHE A 151 -51.44 12.80 -16.96
CA PHE A 151 -52.54 12.93 -17.93
C PHE A 151 -52.58 11.92 -19.09
#